data_AF-A0A1C7D6A8-F1
#
_entry.id   AF-A0A1C7D6A8-F1
#
_cell.length_a   1.000
_cell.length_b   1.000
_cell.length_c   1.000
_cell.angle_alpha   90.00
_cell.angle_beta   90.00
_cell.angle_gamma   90.00
#
_symmetry.space_group_name_H-M   'P 1'
#
loop_
_entity.id
_entity.type
_entity.pdbx_description
1 polymer ?
#
loop_
_entity_poly.entity_id
_entity_poly.type
_entity_poly.pdbx_seq_one_letter_code
_entity_poly.pdbx_strand_id
1 'polypeptide(L)'
;MPKELQASDLPEPGDYAAVVEFAASFNGYERHGSFAACAEAAENSNRETLDELRNELFFAYRTCNHQGSGGLGEIYRKMLPDFERLLR
;
A
#
# COMPACT_ATOMS: atom_id res chain seq x y z
N MET A 1 -0.09 -18.48 9.76
CA MET A 1 -0.42 -18.12 8.37
C MET A 1 -0.79 -16.65 8.38
N PRO A 2 -0.20 -15.79 7.52
CA PRO A 2 -0.69 -14.43 7.39
C PRO A 2 -2.16 -14.47 6.95
N LYS A 3 -2.97 -13.55 7.46
CA LYS A 3 -4.40 -13.43 7.09
C LYS A 3 -4.48 -13.10 5.61
N GLU A 4 -5.29 -13.85 4.88
CA GLU A 4 -5.62 -13.54 3.49
C GLU A 4 -6.46 -12.26 3.45
N LEU A 5 -6.03 -11.29 2.65
CA LEU A 5 -6.70 -10.01 2.54
C LEU A 5 -8.05 -10.17 1.83
N GLN A 6 -9.10 -9.59 2.38
CA GLN A 6 -10.44 -9.57 1.81
C GLN A 6 -10.89 -8.14 1.50
N ALA A 7 -11.89 -7.97 0.63
CA ALA A 7 -12.44 -6.64 0.33
C ALA A 7 -12.95 -5.89 1.58
N SER A 8 -13.47 -6.61 2.58
CA SER A 8 -13.91 -6.04 3.86
C SER A 8 -12.77 -5.58 4.78
N ASP A 9 -11.52 -5.90 4.43
CA ASP A 9 -10.33 -5.43 5.16
C ASP A 9 -9.79 -4.10 4.61
N LEU A 10 -10.34 -3.60 3.50
CA LEU A 10 -9.95 -2.31 2.94
C LEU A 10 -10.46 -1.17 3.84
N PRO A 11 -9.58 -0.25 4.28
CA PRO A 11 -10.01 0.88 5.09
C PRO A 11 -10.92 1.84 4.31
N GLU A 12 -11.83 2.48 5.03
CA GLU A 12 -12.64 3.57 4.50
C GLU A 12 -11.72 4.70 4.01
N PRO A 13 -11.89 5.21 2.78
CA PRO A 13 -10.96 6.19 2.19
C PRO A 13 -10.88 7.53 2.93
N GLY A 14 -11.88 7.84 3.77
CA GLY A 14 -11.88 9.03 4.64
C GLY A 14 -11.21 8.81 6.00
N ASP A 15 -10.94 7.56 6.39
CA ASP A 15 -10.29 7.22 7.65
C ASP A 15 -8.77 7.14 7.46
N TYR A 16 -8.10 8.28 7.64
CA TYR A 16 -6.65 8.38 7.49
C TYR A 16 -5.89 7.44 8.43
N ALA A 17 -6.37 7.24 9.66
CA ALA A 17 -5.70 6.40 10.64
C ALA A 17 -5.75 4.93 10.18
N ALA A 18 -6.91 4.47 9.73
CA ALA A 18 -7.05 3.12 9.17
C ALA A 18 -6.21 2.93 7.89
N VAL A 19 -6.09 3.94 7.03
CA VAL A 19 -5.20 3.89 5.84
C VAL A 19 -3.73 3.75 6.24
N VAL A 20 -3.29 4.49 7.26
CA VAL A 20 -1.93 4.38 7.79
C VAL A 20 -1.66 2.98 8.34
N GLU A 21 -2.56 2.45 9.17
CA GLU A 21 -2.43 1.10 9.73
C GLU A 21 -2.40 0.03 8.63
N PHE A 22 -3.27 0.18 7.63
CA PHE A 22 -3.32 -0.72 6.49
C PHE A 22 -2.02 -0.70 5.69
N ALA A 23 -1.48 0.48 5.36
CA ALA A 23 -0.21 0.62 4.65
C ALA A 23 0.97 0.06 5.45
N ALA A 24 1.00 0.30 6.76
CA ALA A 24 2.05 -0.19 7.66
C ALA A 24 1.98 -1.70 7.93
N SER A 25 0.81 -2.33 7.70
CA SER A 25 0.64 -3.78 7.87
C SER A 25 1.37 -4.64 6.83
N PHE A 26 1.93 -4.03 5.79
CA PHE A 26 2.77 -4.70 4.79
C PHE A 26 4.22 -4.28 4.95
N ASN A 27 5.15 -5.23 5.02
CA ASN A 27 6.58 -4.93 5.02
C ASN A 27 7.19 -5.19 3.65
N GLY A 28 7.24 -4.14 2.81
CA GLY A 28 7.81 -4.25 1.46
C GLY A 28 9.30 -4.61 1.44
N TYR A 29 10.04 -4.26 2.50
CA TYR A 29 11.46 -4.62 2.60
C TYR A 29 11.65 -6.13 2.82
N GLU A 30 10.81 -6.76 3.63
CA GLU A 30 10.83 -8.22 3.80
C GLU A 30 10.35 -8.94 2.55
N ARG A 31 9.33 -8.39 1.86
CA ARG A 31 8.79 -9.01 0.64
C ARG A 31 9.78 -9.01 -0.52
N HIS A 32 10.49 -7.89 -0.73
CA HIS A 32 11.40 -7.67 -1.85
C HIS A 32 12.89 -7.85 -1.48
N GLY A 33 13.20 -8.05 -0.19
CA GLY A 33 14.54 -8.34 0.33
C GLY A 33 15.47 -7.13 0.48
N SER A 34 15.12 -5.96 -0.06
CA SER A 34 15.91 -4.73 0.10
C SER A 34 15.07 -3.47 -0.11
N PHE A 35 15.61 -2.32 0.35
CA PHE A 35 15.04 -1.01 0.04
C PHE A 35 15.00 -0.75 -1.47
N ALA A 36 16.09 -1.02 -2.20
CA ALA A 36 16.21 -0.74 -3.63
C ALA A 36 15.18 -1.53 -4.44
N ALA A 37 15.02 -2.82 -4.17
CA ALA A 37 14.04 -3.66 -4.87
C ALA A 37 12.59 -3.27 -4.53
N CYS A 38 12.33 -2.87 -3.27
CA CYS A 38 11.04 -2.36 -2.85
C CYS A 38 10.69 -1.03 -3.56
N ALA A 39 11.66 -0.12 -3.66
CA ALA A 39 11.52 1.16 -4.36
C ALA A 39 11.27 0.96 -5.86
N GLU A 40 12.09 0.14 -6.52
CA GLU A 40 11.95 -0.18 -7.94
C GLU A 40 10.58 -0.80 -8.25
N ALA A 41 10.13 -1.76 -7.43
CA ALA A 41 8.81 -2.36 -7.58
C ALA A 41 7.65 -1.37 -7.38
N ALA A 42 7.78 -0.42 -6.44
CA ALA A 42 6.79 0.62 -6.22
C ALA A 42 6.76 1.63 -7.38
N GLU A 43 7.92 2.04 -7.89
CA GLU A 43 8.06 2.98 -9.00
C GLU A 43 7.52 2.41 -10.31
N ASN A 44 7.71 1.11 -10.57
CA ASN A 44 7.18 0.45 -11.76
C ASN A 44 5.64 0.46 -11.83
N SER A 45 4.94 0.54 -10.68
CA SER A 45 3.48 0.71 -10.61
C SER A 45 2.69 -0.28 -11.49
N ASN A 46 3.14 -1.54 -11.59
CA ASN A 46 2.48 -2.55 -12.43
C ASN A 46 1.03 -2.85 -11.97
N ARG A 47 0.81 -2.85 -10.65
CA ARG A 47 -0.52 -3.04 -10.01
C ARG A 47 -1.32 -4.24 -10.55
N GLU A 48 -0.62 -5.31 -10.91
CA GLU A 48 -1.23 -6.55 -11.41
C GLU A 48 -1.55 -7.53 -10.28
N THR A 49 -0.83 -7.41 -9.16
CA THR A 49 -1.01 -8.26 -7.97
C THR A 49 -1.25 -7.43 -6.71
N LEU A 50 -1.86 -8.07 -5.70
CA LEU A 50 -2.07 -7.43 -4.39
C LEU A 50 -0.74 -7.07 -3.71
N ASP A 51 0.30 -7.87 -3.89
CA ASP A 51 1.62 -7.58 -3.34
C ASP A 51 2.22 -6.30 -3.93
N GLU A 52 2.08 -6.08 -5.23
CA GLU A 52 2.55 -4.85 -5.88
C GLU A 52 1.81 -3.61 -5.37
N LEU A 53 0.47 -3.68 -5.26
CA LEU A 53 -0.33 -2.59 -4.70
C LEU A 53 0.02 -2.30 -3.25
N ARG A 54 0.19 -3.35 -2.44
CA ARG A 54 0.57 -3.20 -1.03
C ARG A 54 1.99 -2.65 -0.89
N ASN A 55 2.91 -3.05 -1.77
CA ASN A 55 4.26 -2.50 -1.80
C ASN A 55 4.28 -1.02 -2.17
N GLU A 56 3.54 -0.63 -3.21
CA GLU A 56 3.42 0.77 -3.63
C GLU A 56 2.82 1.65 -2.51
N LEU A 57 1.75 1.17 -1.87
CA LEU A 57 1.12 1.89 -0.76
C LEU A 57 2.03 1.98 0.48
N PHE A 58 2.75 0.90 0.82
CA PHE A 58 3.75 0.90 1.88
C PHE A 58 4.85 1.93 1.60
N PHE A 59 5.36 1.96 0.37
CA PHE A 59 6.43 2.89 0.00
C PHE A 59 5.96 4.36 0.03
N ALA A 60 4.73 4.62 -0.42
CA ALA A 60 4.08 5.92 -0.29
C ALA A 60 3.94 6.34 1.19
N TYR A 61 3.50 5.44 2.06
CA TYR A 61 3.42 5.67 3.51
C TYR A 61 4.78 6.07 4.10
N ARG A 62 5.84 5.33 3.75
CA ARG A 62 7.21 5.64 4.19
C ARG A 62 7.66 7.02 3.71
N THR A 63 7.34 7.37 2.48
CA THR A 63 7.69 8.66 1.87
C THR A 63 6.97 9.83 2.54
N CYS A 64 5.63 9.73 2.70
CA CYS A 64 4.81 10.73 3.38
C CYS A 64 5.28 10.97 4.82
N ASN A 65 5.56 9.90 5.57
CA ASN A 65 6.06 10.01 6.94
C ASN A 65 7.46 10.62 7.02
N HIS A 66 8.34 10.31 6.06
CA HIS A 66 9.70 10.85 6.05
C HIS A 66 9.72 12.34 5.70
N GLN A 67 8.87 12.77 4.76
CA GLN A 67 8.78 14.17 4.32
C GLN A 67 7.90 15.04 5.22
N GLY A 68 7.13 14.43 6.14
CA GLY A 68 6.07 15.12 6.87
C GLY A 68 4.95 15.63 5.96
N SER A 69 4.87 15.10 4.72
CA SER A 69 3.86 15.49 3.74
C SER A 69 2.59 14.69 4.00
N GLY A 70 1.48 15.40 4.28
CA GLY A 70 0.16 14.81 4.11
C GLY A 70 -0.03 14.36 2.67
N GLY A 71 -0.81 13.30 2.42
CA GLY A 71 -1.08 12.85 1.04
C GLY A 71 -1.41 11.37 0.91
N LEU A 72 -1.04 10.55 1.89
CA LEU A 72 -1.30 9.10 1.85
C LEU A 72 -2.77 8.76 1.61
N GLY A 73 -3.71 9.48 2.22
CA GLY A 73 -5.14 9.26 1.99
C GLY A 73 -5.61 9.60 0.57
N GLU A 74 -4.97 10.54 -0.12
CA GLU A 74 -5.26 10.79 -1.54
C GLU A 74 -4.65 9.70 -2.44
N ILE A 75 -3.43 9.27 -2.13
CA ILE A 75 -2.76 8.16 -2.84
C ILE A 75 -3.61 6.89 -2.72
N TYR A 76 -4.01 6.54 -1.49
CA TYR A 76 -4.88 5.39 -1.25
C TYR A 76 -6.19 5.48 -2.03
N ARG A 77 -6.87 6.65 -2.03
CA ARG A 77 -8.09 6.87 -2.83
C ARG A 77 -7.90 6.60 -4.32
N LYS A 78 -6.72 6.94 -4.88
CA LYS A 78 -6.41 6.67 -6.29
C LYS A 78 -6.15 5.19 -6.56
N MET A 79 -5.62 4.46 -5.57
CA MET A 79 -5.31 3.03 -5.68
C MET A 79 -6.50 2.12 -5.31
N LEU A 80 -7.50 2.64 -4.59
CA LEU A 80 -8.64 1.86 -4.12
C LEU A 80 -9.35 1.04 -5.22
N PRO A 81 -9.60 1.59 -6.43
CA PRO A 81 -10.21 0.80 -7.51
C PRO A 81 -9.38 -0.43 -7.93
N ASP A 82 -8.05 -0.35 -7.84
CA ASP A 82 -7.16 -1.48 -8.16
C ASP A 82 -7.19 -2.55 -7.06
N PHE A 83 -7.26 -2.13 -5.79
CA PHE A 83 -7.46 -3.05 -4.67
C PHE A 83 -8.80 -3.79 -4.79
N GLU A 84 -9.88 -3.06 -5.05
CA GLU A 84 -11.21 -3.66 -5.24
C GLU A 84 -11.26 -4.61 -6.44
N ARG A 85 -10.53 -4.31 -7.53
CA ARG A 85 -10.47 -5.18 -8.71
C ARG A 85 -9.80 -6.51 -8.39
N LEU A 86 -8.75 -6.52 -7.57
CA LEU A 86 -7.95 -7.70 -7.27
C LEU A 86 -8.49 -8.54 -6.09
N LEU A 87 -9.45 -8.02 -5.33
CA LEU A 87 -10.10 -8.70 -4.20
C LEU A 87 -11.51 -9.24 -4.52
N ARG A 88 -11.89 -9.26 -5.80
CA ARG A 88 -13.18 -9.77 -6.29
C ARG A 88 -13.14 -11.25 -6.61
#